data_AF-A0A8S0XIS0-F1
#
_entry.id   AF-A0A8S0XIS0-F1
#
_cell.length_a   1.000
_cell.length_b   1.000
_cell.length_c   1.000
_cell.angle_alpha   90.00
_cell.angle_beta   90.00
_cell.angle_gamma   90.00
#
_symmetry.space_group_name_H-M   'P 1'
#
loop_
_entity.id
_entity.type
_entity.pdbx_description
1 polymer ?
#
loop_
_entity_poly.entity_id
_entity_poly.type
_entity_poly.pdbx_seq_one_letter_code
_entity_poly.pdbx_strand_id
1 'polypeptide(L)'
;MTIRTNRLNIHFNIPEIEKDFTFIRLERNQKERWWGAKELDIIMEDEGCKARAVCFAQHAYAMFYRSTITDIYEFLNSLRKKPEFSSLSVIEVFPESKYIGNANSICGVTLARILINSLAASKSRYSNFHFSNLTGSLLLVPSFSKKLYDSISVAEISITKTEFEKEFLLNVSVGTYRKKISLLHEFNTANVTRKEDIKKLLRRPEYYYHAGRNCLIRWLSFSDSTSDPKLTYIKCANNGRRLHTNFIEFDSLSNFESSRAGIFHSIFKSIKNELSKYMHVESFSRDFDHSLGLTHPIMKNPSQLLSKLDGTPMRIVDCIGNDESAELTRTLKKALAPYVSDQKQITIGKKDKVNTLNFRIIHNAAYYEDNGLKDEYLPSTDDYHRQHLTFEASNSGIHEAMVKTLIKEQLIKRDIAQGQLSLFDWLKLNATKVWIFAACDKKAK
;
A
#
# COMPACT_ATOMS: atom_id res chain seq x y z
N MET A 1 -10.11 3.15 -28.23
CA MET A 1 -9.23 2.07 -27.66
C MET A 1 -9.74 1.78 -26.26
N THR A 2 -9.58 0.56 -25.74
CA THR A 2 -10.10 0.15 -24.43
C THR A 2 -8.96 -0.13 -23.45
N ILE A 3 -9.02 0.41 -22.23
CA ILE A 3 -8.14 0.01 -21.13
C ILE A 3 -8.90 -0.94 -20.21
N ARG A 4 -8.34 -2.13 -20.00
CA ARG A 4 -8.81 -3.04 -18.95
C ARG A 4 -8.34 -2.54 -17.60
N THR A 5 -9.25 -2.50 -16.64
CA THR A 5 -8.96 -2.05 -15.28
C THR A 5 -8.96 -3.23 -14.30
N ASN A 6 -8.52 -2.98 -13.06
CA ASN A 6 -8.67 -3.91 -11.94
C ASN A 6 -10.05 -3.83 -11.27
N ARG A 7 -11.00 -3.08 -11.86
CA ARG A 7 -12.42 -3.17 -11.50
C ARG A 7 -13.03 -4.37 -12.19
N LEU A 8 -13.86 -5.11 -11.47
CA LEU A 8 -14.39 -6.40 -11.89
C LEU A 8 -15.92 -6.39 -11.81
N ASN A 9 -16.54 -7.02 -12.81
CA ASN A 9 -17.91 -7.51 -12.73
C ASN A 9 -17.84 -9.00 -12.42
N ILE A 10 -18.51 -9.42 -11.34
CA ILE A 10 -18.53 -10.82 -10.91
C ILE A 10 -19.96 -11.35 -10.92
N HIS A 11 -20.18 -12.43 -11.65
CA HIS A 11 -21.45 -13.15 -11.69
C HIS A 11 -21.27 -14.51 -11.02
N PHE A 12 -22.02 -14.76 -9.94
CA PHE A 12 -21.94 -16.00 -9.18
C PHE A 12 -22.91 -17.05 -9.71
N ASN A 13 -22.46 -18.29 -9.80
CA ASN A 13 -23.30 -19.47 -9.98
C ASN A 13 -23.63 -20.05 -8.60
N ILE A 14 -24.63 -19.46 -7.93
CA ILE A 14 -25.02 -19.81 -6.56
C ILE A 14 -25.38 -21.31 -6.44
N PRO A 15 -26.15 -21.93 -7.34
CA PRO A 15 -26.46 -23.36 -7.24
C PRO A 15 -25.23 -24.27 -7.22
N GLU A 16 -24.22 -24.01 -8.06
CA GLU A 16 -22.98 -24.81 -8.04
C GLU A 16 -22.13 -24.54 -6.79
N ILE A 17 -22.17 -23.31 -6.26
CA ILE A 17 -21.51 -22.97 -4.99
C ILE A 17 -22.16 -23.74 -3.83
N GLU A 18 -23.49 -23.71 -3.71
CA GLU A 18 -24.23 -24.37 -2.63
C GLU A 18 -24.11 -25.88 -2.68
N LYS A 19 -24.04 -26.45 -3.90
CA LYS A 19 -23.82 -27.88 -4.12
C LYS A 19 -22.48 -28.35 -3.56
N ASP A 20 -21.41 -27.60 -3.79
CA ASP A 20 -20.05 -28.05 -3.48
C ASP A 20 -19.54 -27.56 -2.11
N PHE A 21 -20.09 -26.45 -1.60
CA PHE A 21 -19.56 -25.78 -0.42
C PHE A 21 -20.59 -25.55 0.69
N THR A 22 -20.08 -25.51 1.91
CA THR A 22 -20.77 -25.04 3.11
C THR A 22 -19.99 -23.88 3.71
N PHE A 23 -20.68 -22.84 4.16
CA PHE A 23 -20.08 -21.67 4.77
C PHE A 23 -20.53 -21.52 6.21
N ILE A 24 -19.60 -21.12 7.07
CA ILE A 24 -19.92 -20.72 8.44
C ILE A 24 -19.46 -19.29 8.68
N ARG A 25 -20.16 -18.60 9.56
CA ARG A 25 -19.79 -17.29 10.08
C ARG A 25 -19.42 -17.40 11.54
N LEU A 26 -18.31 -16.77 11.90
CA LEU A 26 -17.86 -16.59 13.27
C LEU A 26 -18.08 -15.14 13.69
N GLU A 27 -18.69 -14.96 14.85
CA GLU A 27 -18.95 -13.65 15.46
C GLU A 27 -18.38 -13.58 16.86
N ARG A 28 -17.79 -12.42 17.18
CA ARG A 28 -17.34 -12.09 18.53
C ARG A 28 -18.43 -11.29 19.24
N ASN A 29 -18.59 -11.53 20.54
CA ASN A 29 -19.51 -10.78 21.40
C ASN A 29 -19.09 -9.31 21.60
N GLN A 30 -17.82 -8.96 21.30
CA GLN A 30 -17.28 -7.60 21.39
C GLN A 30 -16.87 -7.08 20.00
N LYS A 31 -16.81 -5.75 19.82
CA LYS A 31 -16.30 -5.06 18.61
C LYS A 31 -14.78 -5.25 18.38
N GLU A 32 -14.22 -6.37 18.81
CA GLU A 32 -12.82 -6.69 18.58
C GLU A 32 -12.56 -6.94 17.09
N ARG A 33 -11.41 -6.48 16.62
CA ARG A 33 -11.00 -6.68 15.23
C ARG A 33 -10.52 -8.12 15.05
N TRP A 34 -10.92 -8.75 13.94
CA TRP A 34 -10.40 -10.05 13.49
C TRP A 34 -8.92 -10.02 13.07
N TRP A 35 -8.29 -8.85 13.06
CA TRP A 35 -6.88 -8.69 12.72
C TRP A 35 -5.99 -9.45 13.70
N GLY A 36 -5.26 -10.45 13.21
CA GLY A 36 -4.42 -11.30 14.06
C GLY A 36 -5.22 -12.31 14.90
N ALA A 37 -6.51 -12.53 14.64
CA ALA A 37 -7.29 -13.63 15.23
C ALA A 37 -6.65 -14.98 14.85
N LYS A 38 -6.40 -15.86 15.83
CA LYS A 38 -5.79 -17.18 15.62
C LYS A 38 -6.83 -18.21 15.15
N GLU A 39 -8.09 -17.96 15.46
CA GLU A 39 -9.24 -18.85 15.23
C GLU A 39 -9.39 -19.24 13.75
N LEU A 40 -9.13 -18.28 12.84
CA LEU A 40 -9.15 -18.53 11.40
C LEU A 40 -8.01 -19.46 10.95
N ASP A 41 -6.81 -19.30 11.53
CA ASP A 41 -5.66 -20.14 11.20
C ASP A 41 -5.84 -21.55 11.81
N ILE A 42 -6.43 -21.64 13.02
CA ILE A 42 -6.79 -22.91 13.67
C ILE A 42 -7.79 -23.71 12.81
N ILE A 43 -8.84 -23.06 12.31
CA ILE A 43 -9.85 -23.72 11.46
C ILE A 43 -9.26 -24.31 10.17
N MET A 44 -8.18 -23.72 9.66
CA MET A 44 -7.49 -24.20 8.46
C MET A 44 -6.55 -25.38 8.76
N GLU A 45 -5.82 -25.34 9.88
CA GLU A 45 -4.76 -26.31 10.20
C GLU A 45 -5.22 -27.50 11.05
N ASP A 46 -6.29 -27.35 11.83
CA ASP A 46 -6.82 -28.42 12.68
C ASP A 46 -7.37 -29.57 11.82
N GLU A 47 -6.89 -30.79 12.09
CA GLU A 47 -7.25 -32.00 11.33
C GLU A 47 -8.76 -32.27 11.31
N GLY A 48 -9.48 -31.83 12.34
CA GLY A 48 -10.94 -31.98 12.44
C GLY A 48 -11.74 -30.85 11.79
N CYS A 49 -11.11 -29.80 11.29
CA CYS A 49 -11.79 -28.65 10.70
C CYS A 49 -11.43 -28.42 9.23
N LYS A 50 -10.15 -28.48 8.83
CA LYS A 50 -9.67 -28.41 7.44
C LYS A 50 -10.49 -27.51 6.50
N ALA A 51 -10.72 -26.26 6.91
CA ALA A 51 -11.37 -25.31 6.02
C ALA A 51 -10.58 -25.18 4.71
N ARG A 52 -11.32 -25.02 3.62
CA ARG A 52 -10.76 -24.76 2.29
C ARG A 52 -10.25 -23.33 2.18
N ALA A 53 -10.97 -22.39 2.79
CA ALA A 53 -10.62 -20.98 2.85
C ALA A 53 -11.29 -20.29 4.02
N VAL A 54 -10.67 -19.20 4.47
CA VAL A 54 -11.14 -18.27 5.48
C VAL A 54 -11.02 -16.85 4.99
N CYS A 55 -11.91 -15.97 5.42
CA CYS A 55 -11.79 -14.53 5.20
C CYS A 55 -12.44 -13.76 6.36
N PHE A 56 -12.20 -12.45 6.43
CA PHE A 56 -12.95 -11.58 7.34
C PHE A 56 -13.36 -10.27 6.68
N ALA A 57 -14.48 -9.73 7.16
CA ALA A 57 -15.02 -8.42 6.85
C ALA A 57 -15.59 -7.83 8.16
N GLN A 58 -16.91 -7.63 8.25
CA GLN A 58 -17.59 -7.37 9.53
C GLN A 58 -17.51 -8.58 10.47
N HIS A 59 -17.63 -9.77 9.91
CA HIS A 59 -17.51 -11.05 10.60
C HIS A 59 -16.38 -11.86 9.97
N ALA A 60 -15.97 -12.94 10.64
CA ALA A 60 -15.10 -13.95 10.06
C ALA A 60 -15.93 -15.04 9.39
N TYR A 61 -15.40 -15.62 8.32
CA TYR A 61 -16.07 -16.65 7.54
C TYR A 61 -15.10 -17.76 7.22
N ALA A 62 -15.59 -19.00 7.22
CA ALA A 62 -14.85 -20.17 6.75
C ALA A 62 -15.70 -20.95 5.73
N MET A 63 -15.02 -21.50 4.73
CA MET A 63 -15.60 -22.27 3.62
C MET A 63 -15.05 -23.69 3.68
N PHE A 64 -15.93 -24.67 3.57
CA PHE A 64 -15.61 -26.10 3.60
C PHE A 64 -16.20 -26.77 2.37
N TYR A 65 -15.62 -27.89 1.95
CA TYR A 65 -16.31 -28.77 1.01
C TYR A 65 -17.51 -29.38 1.72
N ARG A 66 -18.67 -29.35 1.07
CA ARG A 66 -19.87 -29.97 1.64
C ARG A 66 -19.66 -31.47 1.89
N SER A 67 -18.90 -32.14 1.03
CA SER A 67 -18.54 -33.56 1.20
C SER A 67 -17.67 -33.87 2.42
N THR A 68 -17.04 -32.87 3.05
CA THR A 68 -16.25 -33.06 4.28
C THR A 68 -17.06 -32.89 5.55
N ILE A 69 -18.32 -32.44 5.45
CA ILE A 69 -19.22 -32.22 6.59
C ILE A 69 -20.44 -33.13 6.40
N THR A 70 -20.53 -34.19 7.19
CA THR A 70 -21.68 -35.11 7.16
C THR A 70 -22.92 -34.47 7.77
N ASP A 71 -22.77 -33.82 8.93
CA ASP A 71 -23.83 -33.11 9.64
C ASP A 71 -23.31 -31.75 10.10
N ILE A 72 -23.92 -30.67 9.58
CA ILE A 72 -23.50 -29.30 9.89
C ILE A 72 -23.78 -28.93 11.35
N TYR A 73 -24.87 -29.44 11.94
CA TYR A 73 -25.23 -29.15 13.32
C TYR A 73 -24.25 -29.79 14.29
N GLU A 74 -23.89 -31.06 14.07
CA GLU A 74 -22.84 -31.74 14.86
C GLU A 74 -21.49 -31.07 14.70
N PHE A 75 -21.12 -30.69 13.47
CA PHE A 75 -19.87 -29.98 13.19
C PHE A 75 -19.81 -28.64 13.95
N LEU A 76 -20.84 -27.81 13.84
CA LEU A 76 -20.91 -26.52 14.56
C LEU A 76 -20.85 -26.71 16.08
N ASN A 77 -21.51 -27.74 16.62
CA ASN A 77 -21.44 -28.06 18.04
C ASN A 77 -20.05 -28.53 18.47
N SER A 78 -19.36 -29.32 17.66
CA SER A 78 -17.98 -29.74 17.94
C SER A 78 -17.02 -28.55 17.95
N LEU A 79 -17.19 -27.58 17.05
CA LEU A 79 -16.43 -26.33 17.04
C LEU A 79 -16.67 -25.53 18.32
N ARG A 80 -17.92 -25.34 18.74
CA ARG A 80 -18.26 -24.57 19.96
C ARG A 80 -17.71 -25.18 21.25
N LYS A 81 -17.47 -26.50 21.28
CA LYS A 81 -16.87 -27.20 22.42
C LYS A 81 -15.37 -26.97 22.54
N LYS A 82 -14.69 -26.52 21.49
CA LYS A 82 -13.25 -26.23 21.52
C LYS A 82 -12.99 -24.92 22.28
N PRO A 83 -12.03 -24.88 23.23
CA PRO A 83 -11.76 -23.71 24.05
C PRO A 83 -11.55 -22.42 23.24
N GLU A 84 -10.89 -22.52 22.09
CA GLU A 84 -10.55 -21.40 21.20
C GLU A 84 -11.77 -20.74 20.55
N PHE A 85 -12.90 -21.45 20.47
CA PHE A 85 -14.13 -20.97 19.85
C PHE A 85 -15.28 -20.80 20.87
N SER A 86 -15.04 -21.12 22.13
CA SER A 86 -16.06 -21.10 23.20
C SER A 86 -16.74 -19.73 23.40
N SER A 87 -16.04 -18.64 23.08
CA SER A 87 -16.54 -17.26 23.18
C SER A 87 -17.19 -16.74 21.89
N LEU A 88 -17.22 -17.54 20.82
CA LEU A 88 -17.69 -17.15 19.50
C LEU A 88 -19.08 -17.71 19.22
N SER A 89 -19.93 -16.89 18.60
CA SER A 89 -21.10 -17.40 17.91
C SER A 89 -20.66 -17.96 16.56
N VAL A 90 -21.01 -19.22 16.29
CA VAL A 90 -20.69 -19.89 15.03
C VAL A 90 -21.99 -20.40 14.42
N ILE A 91 -22.33 -19.93 13.22
CA ILE A 91 -23.58 -20.29 12.51
C ILE A 91 -23.28 -20.65 11.06
N GLU A 92 -24.14 -21.47 10.45
CA GLU A 92 -24.15 -21.65 8.99
C GLU A 92 -24.68 -20.39 8.30
N VAL A 93 -24.12 -20.05 7.16
CA VAL A 93 -24.58 -18.94 6.31
C VAL A 93 -24.66 -19.35 4.86
N PHE A 94 -25.56 -18.70 4.12
CA PHE A 94 -25.85 -19.05 2.73
C PHE A 94 -25.35 -17.98 1.75
N PRO A 95 -24.80 -18.39 0.58
CA PRO A 95 -24.26 -17.46 -0.41
C PRO A 95 -25.36 -16.66 -1.10
N GLU A 96 -25.24 -15.34 -1.07
CA GLU A 96 -26.14 -14.43 -1.79
C GLU A 96 -25.38 -13.54 -2.76
N SER A 97 -25.90 -13.40 -3.99
CA SER A 97 -25.31 -12.54 -5.01
C SER A 97 -25.47 -11.04 -4.71
N LYS A 98 -26.47 -10.68 -3.91
CA LYS A 98 -26.73 -9.31 -3.42
C LYS A 98 -26.93 -9.38 -1.91
N TYR A 99 -26.53 -8.33 -1.18
CA TYR A 99 -26.80 -8.25 0.25
C TYR A 99 -28.27 -7.90 0.47
N ILE A 100 -29.05 -8.83 1.03
CA ILE A 100 -30.49 -8.65 1.29
C ILE A 100 -30.73 -8.17 2.74
N GLY A 101 -29.68 -7.95 3.54
CA GLY A 101 -29.83 -7.62 4.97
C GLY A 101 -30.22 -8.83 5.83
N ASN A 102 -30.21 -10.03 5.26
CA ASN A 102 -30.49 -11.27 5.99
C ASN A 102 -29.33 -11.60 6.93
N ALA A 103 -29.65 -11.83 8.20
CA ALA A 103 -28.70 -12.18 9.24
C ALA A 103 -27.98 -13.51 8.98
N ASN A 104 -28.43 -14.38 8.07
CA ASN A 104 -27.76 -15.68 7.79
C ASN A 104 -27.14 -15.75 6.38
N SER A 105 -26.68 -14.63 5.84
CA SER A 105 -26.11 -14.55 4.49
C SER A 105 -24.61 -14.21 4.48
N ILE A 106 -23.92 -14.64 3.42
CA ILE A 106 -22.62 -14.10 3.01
C ILE A 106 -22.81 -13.22 1.78
N CYS A 107 -22.49 -11.94 1.92
CA CYS A 107 -22.70 -10.94 0.86
C CYS A 107 -21.70 -11.11 -0.30
N GLY A 108 -22.07 -10.65 -1.50
CA GLY A 108 -21.28 -10.85 -2.73
C GLY A 108 -19.80 -10.46 -2.65
N VAL A 109 -19.41 -9.38 -1.94
CA VAL A 109 -17.99 -9.01 -1.81
C VAL A 109 -17.22 -9.99 -0.93
N THR A 110 -17.83 -10.46 0.15
CA THR A 110 -17.24 -11.45 1.05
C THR A 110 -17.22 -12.83 0.37
N LEU A 111 -18.26 -13.16 -0.40
CA LEU A 111 -18.33 -14.39 -1.20
C LEU A 111 -17.22 -14.42 -2.27
N ALA A 112 -17.04 -13.34 -3.03
CA ALA A 112 -15.91 -13.24 -3.97
C ALA A 112 -14.57 -13.37 -3.24
N ARG A 113 -14.42 -12.73 -2.09
CA ARG A 113 -13.19 -12.78 -1.29
C ARG A 113 -12.87 -14.20 -0.85
N ILE A 114 -13.82 -14.94 -0.28
CA ILE A 114 -13.56 -16.30 0.21
C ILE A 114 -13.32 -17.29 -0.93
N LEU A 115 -14.03 -17.15 -2.05
CA LEU A 115 -13.78 -17.94 -3.25
C LEU A 115 -12.38 -17.67 -3.81
N ILE A 116 -11.95 -16.41 -3.92
CA ILE A 116 -10.59 -16.06 -4.33
C ILE A 116 -9.56 -16.59 -3.32
N ASN A 117 -9.81 -16.48 -2.02
CA ASN A 117 -8.93 -17.02 -0.99
C ASN A 117 -8.74 -18.54 -1.11
N SER A 118 -9.73 -19.27 -1.63
CA SER A 118 -9.64 -20.72 -1.86
C SER A 118 -8.61 -21.13 -2.91
N LEU A 119 -8.11 -20.17 -3.71
CA LEU A 119 -6.97 -20.38 -4.60
C LEU A 119 -5.70 -20.77 -3.82
N ALA A 120 -5.61 -20.45 -2.52
CA ALA A 120 -4.53 -20.90 -1.63
C ALA A 120 -4.38 -22.42 -1.57
N ALA A 121 -5.46 -23.13 -1.86
CA ALA A 121 -5.46 -24.58 -1.80
C ALA A 121 -5.41 -25.22 -3.20
N SER A 122 -5.20 -24.41 -4.25
CA SER A 122 -4.69 -24.84 -5.56
C SER A 122 -3.18 -24.67 -5.62
N LYS A 123 -2.49 -25.60 -6.29
CA LYS A 123 -1.06 -25.47 -6.57
C LYS A 123 -0.89 -24.54 -7.77
N SER A 124 -0.34 -23.36 -7.53
CA SER A 124 0.08 -22.45 -8.59
C SER A 124 0.94 -23.18 -9.63
N ARG A 125 0.67 -22.96 -10.93
CA ARG A 125 1.52 -23.47 -12.02
C ARG A 125 2.84 -22.70 -12.13
N TYR A 126 2.95 -21.55 -11.48
CA TYR A 126 4.17 -20.77 -11.41
C TYR A 126 5.07 -21.38 -10.32
N SER A 127 6.14 -22.05 -10.72
CA SER A 127 7.09 -22.71 -9.80
C SER A 127 7.70 -21.76 -8.76
N ASN A 128 7.64 -20.46 -9.04
CA ASN A 128 8.24 -19.40 -8.25
C ASN A 128 7.27 -18.74 -7.27
N PHE A 129 5.97 -19.05 -7.28
CA PHE A 129 5.00 -18.38 -6.41
C PHE A 129 3.82 -19.28 -6.07
N HIS A 130 3.40 -19.28 -4.81
CA HIS A 130 2.25 -20.04 -4.35
C HIS A 130 1.31 -19.21 -3.49
N PHE A 131 0.03 -19.51 -3.60
CA PHE A 131 -0.99 -18.87 -2.81
C PHE A 131 -1.01 -19.42 -1.38
N SER A 132 -1.29 -18.56 -0.41
CA SER A 132 -1.56 -18.91 0.98
C SER A 132 -2.79 -18.13 1.46
N ASN A 133 -3.60 -18.73 2.32
CA ASN A 133 -4.70 -18.03 2.95
C ASN A 133 -4.41 -17.86 4.43
N LEU A 134 -3.85 -16.70 4.78
CA LEU A 134 -3.40 -16.40 6.14
C LEU A 134 -4.22 -15.28 6.73
N THR A 135 -4.72 -15.49 7.95
CA THR A 135 -5.51 -14.49 8.66
C THR A 135 -6.67 -13.93 7.83
N GLY A 136 -7.21 -14.70 6.88
CA GLY A 136 -8.30 -14.24 6.01
C GLY A 136 -7.91 -13.40 4.78
N SER A 137 -6.62 -13.24 4.49
CA SER A 137 -6.09 -12.64 3.27
C SER A 137 -5.52 -13.71 2.33
N LEU A 138 -5.67 -13.53 1.02
CA LEU A 138 -4.94 -14.31 0.02
C LEU A 138 -3.55 -13.68 -0.18
N LEU A 139 -2.52 -14.44 0.11
CA LEU A 139 -1.13 -14.05 -0.07
C LEU A 139 -0.55 -14.83 -1.25
N LEU A 140 0.23 -14.17 -2.10
CA LEU A 140 1.10 -14.82 -3.07
C LEU A 140 2.54 -14.73 -2.55
N VAL A 141 3.06 -15.87 -2.14
CA VAL A 141 4.36 -16.02 -1.48
C VAL A 141 5.39 -16.49 -2.51
N PRO A 142 6.59 -15.88 -2.55
CA PRO A 142 7.67 -16.33 -3.42
C PRO A 142 8.15 -17.73 -3.00
N SER A 143 8.56 -18.51 -3.98
CA SER A 143 9.16 -19.82 -3.81
C SER A 143 10.57 -19.69 -3.29
N PHE A 144 10.88 -20.48 -2.27
CA PHE A 144 12.23 -20.53 -1.72
C PHE A 144 12.97 -21.69 -2.37
N SER A 145 13.78 -21.38 -3.39
CA SER A 145 14.47 -22.41 -4.17
C SER A 145 15.54 -23.15 -3.36
N LYS A 146 16.28 -22.47 -2.47
CA LYS A 146 17.38 -23.08 -1.67
C LYS A 146 17.68 -22.44 -0.30
N LYS A 147 17.31 -21.17 -0.07
CA LYS A 147 17.66 -20.43 1.17
C LYS A 147 16.52 -19.50 1.59
N LEU A 148 16.25 -19.46 2.90
CA LEU A 148 15.40 -18.46 3.52
C LEU A 148 16.12 -17.10 3.54
N TYR A 149 15.61 -16.13 2.78
CA TYR A 149 16.13 -14.76 2.77
C TYR A 149 15.74 -13.99 4.03
N ASP A 150 16.55 -13.02 4.43
CA ASP A 150 16.26 -12.20 5.62
C ASP A 150 15.02 -11.33 5.48
N SER A 151 14.69 -10.92 4.25
CA SER A 151 13.44 -10.26 3.92
C SER A 151 12.86 -10.82 2.64
N ILE A 152 11.55 -11.05 2.63
CA ILE A 152 10.80 -11.51 1.46
C ILE A 152 9.69 -10.51 1.13
N SER A 153 9.38 -10.37 -0.15
CA SER A 153 8.23 -9.61 -0.63
C SER A 153 7.06 -10.55 -0.86
N VAL A 154 5.93 -10.27 -0.23
CA VAL A 154 4.70 -11.08 -0.33
C VAL A 154 3.60 -10.18 -0.86
N ALA A 155 2.93 -10.60 -1.93
CA ALA A 155 1.78 -9.87 -2.43
C ALA A 155 0.54 -10.27 -1.63
N GLU A 156 -0.24 -9.30 -1.20
CA GLU A 156 -1.53 -9.48 -0.54
C GLU A 156 -2.62 -9.02 -1.50
N ILE A 157 -3.49 -9.98 -1.82
CA ILE A 157 -4.61 -9.84 -2.74
C ILE A 157 -5.86 -9.61 -1.91
N SER A 158 -6.61 -8.59 -2.26
CA SER A 158 -7.90 -8.30 -1.64
C SER A 158 -8.91 -7.84 -2.67
N ILE A 159 -10.19 -8.06 -2.37
CA ILE A 159 -11.29 -7.55 -3.19
C ILE A 159 -12.22 -6.72 -2.32
N THR A 160 -12.59 -5.53 -2.79
CA THR A 160 -13.47 -4.59 -2.06
C THR A 160 -14.67 -4.20 -2.91
N LYS A 161 -15.76 -3.77 -2.27
CA LYS A 161 -16.89 -3.16 -2.96
C LYS A 161 -16.48 -1.76 -3.43
N THR A 162 -17.01 -1.33 -4.58
CA THR A 162 -16.91 0.07 -5.02
C THR A 162 -18.20 0.83 -4.66
N GLU A 163 -18.22 2.14 -4.93
CA GLU A 163 -19.42 2.96 -4.82
C GLU A 163 -20.53 2.54 -5.79
N PHE A 164 -20.19 1.83 -6.87
CA PHE A 164 -21.14 1.36 -7.87
C PHE A 164 -21.65 -0.03 -7.52
N GLU A 165 -22.97 -0.18 -7.44
CA GLU A 165 -23.61 -1.46 -7.21
C GLU A 165 -23.25 -2.42 -8.35
N LYS A 166 -22.58 -3.54 -8.01
CA LYS A 166 -22.07 -4.63 -8.90
C LYS A 166 -20.62 -4.51 -9.37
N GLU A 167 -19.91 -3.41 -9.07
CA GLU A 167 -18.48 -3.30 -9.35
C GLU A 167 -17.65 -3.67 -8.11
N PHE A 168 -16.67 -4.54 -8.31
CA PHE A 168 -15.66 -4.92 -7.33
C PHE A 168 -14.31 -4.33 -7.69
N LEU A 169 -13.45 -4.06 -6.72
CA LEU A 169 -12.08 -3.62 -6.94
C LEU A 169 -11.10 -4.67 -6.45
N LEU A 170 -10.31 -5.24 -7.37
CA LEU A 170 -9.23 -6.16 -7.05
C LEU A 170 -7.95 -5.36 -6.75
N ASN A 171 -7.46 -5.46 -5.53
CA ASN A 171 -6.28 -4.76 -5.06
C ASN A 171 -5.13 -5.74 -4.81
N VAL A 172 -3.95 -5.36 -5.28
CA VAL A 172 -2.69 -6.05 -5.00
C VAL A 172 -1.80 -5.06 -4.26
N SER A 173 -1.52 -5.37 -3.00
CA SER A 173 -0.49 -4.67 -2.22
C SER A 173 0.70 -5.60 -2.03
N VAL A 174 1.91 -5.05 -1.86
CA VAL A 174 3.10 -5.87 -1.59
C VAL A 174 3.65 -5.45 -0.25
N GLY A 175 3.79 -6.43 0.65
CA GLY A 175 4.35 -6.25 1.98
C GLY A 175 5.67 -6.98 2.13
N THR A 176 6.56 -6.42 2.95
CA THR A 176 7.80 -7.10 3.33
C THR A 176 7.56 -7.93 4.59
N TYR A 177 8.09 -9.14 4.61
CA TYR A 177 8.19 -9.99 5.78
C TYR A 177 9.67 -10.19 6.09
N ARG A 178 10.09 -9.83 7.30
CA ARG A 178 11.49 -9.88 7.73
C ARG A 178 11.68 -10.96 8.77
N LYS A 179 12.82 -11.64 8.76
CA LYS A 179 13.14 -12.59 9.82
C LYS A 179 13.20 -11.90 11.17
N LYS A 180 12.70 -12.59 12.20
CA LYS A 180 12.70 -12.09 13.58
C LYS A 180 14.13 -11.85 14.07
N ILE A 181 15.09 -12.71 13.71
CA ILE A 181 16.51 -12.52 14.08
C ILE A 181 17.07 -11.17 13.59
N SER A 182 16.72 -10.74 12.37
CA SER A 182 17.18 -9.46 11.82
C SER A 182 16.60 -8.26 12.58
N LEU A 183 15.36 -8.37 13.08
CA LEU A 183 14.76 -7.34 13.96
C LEU A 183 15.43 -7.30 15.34
N LEU A 184 15.81 -8.45 15.91
CA LEU A 184 16.52 -8.53 17.18
C LEU A 184 17.94 -7.94 17.07
N HIS A 185 18.65 -8.20 15.98
CA HIS A 185 19.94 -7.54 15.72
C HIS A 185 19.78 -6.03 15.59
N GLU A 186 18.76 -5.57 14.86
CA GLU A 186 18.45 -4.13 14.74
C GLU A 186 18.09 -3.50 16.09
N PHE A 187 17.39 -4.23 16.96
CA PHE A 187 17.06 -3.76 18.31
C PHE A 187 18.31 -3.43 19.14
N ASN A 188 19.36 -4.23 19.00
CA ASN A 188 20.59 -4.05 19.78
C ASN A 188 21.37 -2.79 19.38
N THR A 189 21.29 -2.38 18.11
CA THR A 189 22.04 -1.23 17.56
C THR A 189 21.19 0.04 17.40
N ALA A 190 19.88 -0.05 17.60
CA ALA A 190 18.94 1.06 17.41
C ALA A 190 18.96 2.12 18.52
N ASN A 191 18.58 3.35 18.17
CA ASN A 191 18.27 4.43 19.11
C ASN A 191 16.99 4.13 19.92
N VAL A 192 16.70 4.94 20.95
CA VAL A 192 15.58 4.72 21.89
C VAL A 192 14.23 4.63 21.17
N THR A 193 13.93 5.61 20.31
CA THR A 193 12.68 5.65 19.53
C THR A 193 12.49 4.40 18.67
N ARG A 194 13.56 3.99 17.96
CA ARG A 194 13.50 2.82 17.10
C ARG A 194 13.38 1.51 17.89
N LYS A 195 13.98 1.42 19.07
CA LYS A 195 13.80 0.27 19.98
C LYS A 195 12.34 0.11 20.38
N GLU A 196 11.62 1.19 20.67
CA GLU A 196 10.19 1.13 20.98
C GLU A 196 9.35 0.65 19.79
N ASP A 197 9.67 1.12 18.59
CA ASP A 197 9.01 0.64 17.38
C ASP A 197 9.24 -0.84 17.14
N ILE A 198 10.48 -1.32 17.31
CA ILE A 198 10.80 -2.74 17.16
C ILE A 198 10.07 -3.57 18.22
N LYS A 199 9.93 -3.10 19.47
CA LYS A 199 9.09 -3.78 20.48
C LYS A 199 7.64 -3.94 20.01
N LYS A 200 7.06 -2.92 19.36
CA LYS A 200 5.71 -3.03 18.76
C LYS A 200 5.68 -4.03 17.61
N LEU A 201 6.72 -4.08 16.78
CA LEU A 201 6.83 -5.05 15.68
C LEU A 201 6.93 -6.48 16.19
N LEU A 202 7.71 -6.73 17.25
CA LEU A 202 7.91 -8.07 17.84
C LEU A 202 6.63 -8.64 18.51
N ARG A 203 5.61 -7.80 18.77
CA ARG A 203 4.29 -8.24 19.24
C ARG A 203 3.35 -8.69 18.12
N ARG A 204 3.73 -8.48 16.85
CA ARG A 204 2.91 -8.87 15.71
C ARG A 204 2.94 -10.39 15.53
N PRO A 205 1.94 -10.96 14.83
CA PRO A 205 1.96 -12.37 14.48
C PRO A 205 3.24 -12.78 13.74
N GLU A 206 3.72 -13.98 14.06
CA GLU A 206 4.90 -14.59 13.48
C GLU A 206 4.49 -15.67 12.48
N TYR A 207 5.29 -15.81 11.43
CA TYR A 207 5.02 -16.73 10.32
C TYR A 207 6.26 -17.54 10.01
N TYR A 208 6.11 -18.82 9.69
CA TYR A 208 7.19 -19.64 9.18
C TYR A 208 6.87 -20.09 7.77
N TYR A 209 7.91 -20.41 7.00
CA TYR A 209 7.74 -20.94 5.66
C TYR A 209 7.62 -22.47 5.70
N HIS A 210 6.54 -23.00 5.13
CA HIS A 210 6.29 -24.44 5.07
C HIS A 210 6.72 -25.00 3.70
N ALA A 211 7.90 -25.62 3.66
CA ALA A 211 8.52 -26.09 2.42
C ALA A 211 7.63 -27.03 1.59
N GLY A 212 6.91 -27.96 2.21
CA GLY A 212 6.04 -28.90 1.50
C GLY A 212 4.80 -28.27 0.84
N ARG A 213 4.40 -27.07 1.29
CA ARG A 213 3.24 -26.32 0.76
C ARG A 213 3.67 -25.06 0.00
N ASN A 214 4.96 -24.73 0.06
CA ASN A 214 5.57 -23.53 -0.50
C ASN A 214 4.85 -22.23 -0.11
N CYS A 215 4.38 -22.16 1.14
CA CYS A 215 3.57 -21.05 1.63
C CYS A 215 4.05 -20.56 3.00
N LEU A 216 3.60 -19.39 3.41
CA LEU A 216 3.72 -18.96 4.79
C LEU A 216 2.57 -19.57 5.60
N ILE A 217 2.89 -20.03 6.81
CA ILE A 217 1.95 -20.49 7.84
C ILE A 217 2.18 -19.66 9.10
N ARG A 218 1.11 -19.31 9.80
CA ARG A 218 1.23 -18.61 11.08
C ARG A 218 1.80 -19.55 12.15
N TRP A 219 2.75 -19.06 12.94
CA TRP A 219 3.14 -19.75 14.16
C TRP A 219 2.02 -19.64 15.20
N LEU A 220 1.35 -20.76 15.43
CA LEU A 220 0.34 -20.91 16.47
C LEU A 220 1.02 -21.59 17.66
N SER A 221 1.29 -20.80 18.69
CA SER A 221 1.96 -21.25 19.94
C SER A 221 1.04 -22.19 20.73
N PHE A 222 0.79 -23.40 20.23
CA PHE A 222 -0.04 -24.41 20.89
C PHE A 222 0.70 -25.15 22.01
N SER A 223 2.03 -25.13 21.95
CA SER A 223 2.91 -25.55 23.05
C SER A 223 3.68 -24.32 23.49
N ASP A 224 4.06 -24.23 24.77
CA ASP A 224 4.87 -23.13 25.35
C ASP A 224 6.30 -23.00 24.76
N SER A 225 6.52 -23.53 23.56
CA SER A 225 7.76 -23.42 22.80
C SER A 225 7.87 -22.04 22.14
N THR A 226 9.03 -21.41 22.35
CA THR A 226 9.35 -20.17 21.64
C THR A 226 9.67 -20.49 20.18
N SER A 227 9.09 -19.71 19.28
CA SER A 227 9.41 -19.71 17.84
C SER A 227 10.92 -19.53 17.59
N ASP A 228 11.51 -20.27 16.65
CA ASP A 228 12.91 -20.02 16.23
C ASP A 228 13.02 -18.68 15.46
N PRO A 229 13.76 -17.68 15.98
CA PRO A 229 13.91 -16.39 15.31
C PRO A 229 14.60 -16.44 13.94
N LYS A 230 15.34 -17.52 13.64
CA LYS A 230 16.04 -17.72 12.36
C LYS A 230 15.12 -18.24 11.26
N LEU A 231 14.03 -18.89 11.64
CA LEU A 231 13.06 -19.53 10.73
C LEU A 231 11.72 -18.79 10.66
N THR A 232 11.49 -17.84 11.55
CA THR A 232 10.25 -17.06 11.63
C THR A 232 10.39 -15.65 11.07
N TYR A 233 9.29 -15.17 10.49
CA TYR A 233 9.11 -13.90 9.82
C TYR A 233 8.02 -13.07 10.48
N ILE A 234 8.19 -11.76 10.43
CA ILE A 234 7.22 -10.76 10.87
C ILE A 234 6.95 -9.78 9.73
N LYS A 235 5.68 -9.50 9.44
CA LYS A 235 5.28 -8.51 8.43
C LYS A 235 5.70 -7.10 8.87
N CYS A 236 6.77 -6.59 8.27
CA CYS A 236 7.30 -5.25 8.52
C CYS A 236 8.25 -4.80 7.41
N ALA A 237 8.28 -3.50 7.13
CA ALA A 237 9.19 -2.91 6.16
C ALA A 237 10.64 -2.92 6.67
N ASN A 238 11.58 -2.84 5.73
CA ASN A 238 12.99 -2.57 6.04
C ASN A 238 13.11 -1.14 6.57
N ASN A 239 13.98 -0.92 7.56
CA ASN A 239 14.18 0.40 8.15
C ASN A 239 14.59 1.43 7.08
N GLY A 240 13.95 2.60 7.09
CA GLY A 240 14.20 3.70 6.14
C GLY A 240 13.89 3.38 4.67
N ARG A 241 13.37 2.20 4.33
CA ARG A 241 13.12 1.78 2.95
C ARG A 241 11.63 1.51 2.72
N ARG A 242 11.04 2.25 1.78
CA ARG A 242 9.72 1.92 1.25
C ARG A 242 9.87 0.82 0.20
N LEU A 243 9.01 -0.19 0.27
CA LEU A 243 8.97 -1.22 -0.76
C LEU A 243 8.38 -0.61 -2.03
N HIS A 244 9.15 -0.63 -3.11
CA HIS A 244 8.67 -0.29 -4.44
C HIS A 244 8.53 -1.57 -5.26
N THR A 245 7.38 -1.74 -5.90
CA THR A 245 7.16 -2.82 -6.87
C THR A 245 6.70 -2.19 -8.15
N ASN A 246 7.49 -2.36 -9.21
CA ASN A 246 7.17 -1.85 -10.53
C ASN A 246 5.85 -2.45 -11.02
N PHE A 247 5.09 -1.66 -11.79
CA PHE A 247 3.82 -2.15 -12.32
C PHE A 247 4.06 -3.32 -13.27
N ILE A 248 5.06 -3.21 -14.14
CA ILE A 248 5.43 -4.23 -15.11
C ILE A 248 6.96 -4.28 -15.22
N GLU A 249 7.50 -5.48 -15.41
CA GLU A 249 8.91 -5.76 -15.60
C GLU A 249 9.06 -6.73 -16.77
N PHE A 250 10.04 -6.49 -17.65
CA PHE A 250 10.22 -7.29 -18.88
C PHE A 250 11.58 -8.00 -18.97
N ASP A 251 12.47 -7.82 -18.00
CA ASP A 251 13.84 -8.35 -18.06
C ASP A 251 13.89 -9.88 -18.06
N SER A 252 12.93 -10.54 -17.40
CA SER A 252 12.80 -12.00 -17.38
C SER A 252 11.38 -12.41 -16.98
N LEU A 253 11.02 -13.68 -17.21
CA LEU A 253 9.74 -14.23 -16.76
C LEU A 253 9.58 -14.11 -15.24
N SER A 254 10.63 -14.40 -14.46
CA SER A 254 10.61 -14.25 -13.00
C SER A 254 10.37 -12.80 -12.57
N ASN A 255 10.99 -11.83 -13.26
CA ASN A 255 10.77 -10.41 -12.97
C ASN A 255 9.33 -10.01 -13.33
N PHE A 256 8.81 -10.44 -14.48
CA PHE A 256 7.42 -10.23 -14.86
C PHE A 256 6.46 -10.82 -13.82
N GLU A 257 6.65 -12.08 -13.40
CA GLU A 257 5.83 -12.78 -12.40
C GLU A 257 5.80 -12.05 -11.05
N SER A 258 6.90 -11.39 -10.67
CA SER A 258 7.00 -10.60 -9.44
C SER A 258 6.48 -9.16 -9.56
N SER A 259 6.23 -8.66 -10.78
CA SER A 259 5.63 -7.36 -11.04
C SER A 259 4.13 -7.35 -10.72
N ARG A 260 3.52 -6.18 -10.51
CA ARG A 260 2.07 -6.09 -10.23
C ARG A 260 1.23 -6.67 -11.37
N ALA A 261 1.61 -6.42 -12.62
CA ALA A 261 0.93 -6.94 -13.80
C ALA A 261 1.01 -8.47 -13.88
N GLY A 262 2.17 -9.06 -13.57
CA GLY A 262 2.32 -10.52 -13.48
C GLY A 262 1.48 -11.14 -12.37
N ILE A 263 1.41 -10.49 -11.21
CA ILE A 263 0.55 -10.92 -10.10
C ILE A 263 -0.93 -10.89 -10.53
N PHE A 264 -1.40 -9.79 -11.14
CA PHE A 264 -2.77 -9.72 -11.67
C PHE A 264 -3.03 -10.83 -12.70
N HIS A 265 -2.12 -11.03 -13.64
CA HIS A 265 -2.24 -12.09 -14.65
C HIS A 265 -2.37 -13.48 -14.00
N SER A 266 -1.55 -13.78 -12.99
CA SER A 266 -1.60 -15.04 -12.23
C SER A 266 -2.96 -15.23 -11.54
N ILE A 267 -3.47 -14.20 -10.86
CA ILE A 267 -4.77 -14.25 -10.18
C ILE A 267 -5.90 -14.52 -11.19
N PHE A 268 -5.98 -13.77 -12.29
CA PHE A 268 -7.02 -13.96 -13.30
C PHE A 268 -6.97 -15.34 -13.94
N LYS A 269 -5.76 -15.85 -14.21
CA LYS A 269 -5.56 -17.19 -14.75
C LYS A 269 -6.04 -18.26 -13.75
N SER A 270 -5.71 -18.12 -12.48
CA SER A 270 -6.15 -19.04 -11.42
C SER A 270 -7.65 -19.00 -11.20
N ILE A 271 -8.27 -17.81 -11.19
CA ILE A 271 -9.73 -17.67 -11.14
C ILE A 271 -10.38 -18.42 -12.31
N LYS A 272 -9.89 -18.22 -13.53
CA LYS A 272 -10.44 -18.88 -14.71
C LYS A 272 -10.32 -20.41 -14.65
N ASN A 273 -9.19 -20.91 -14.16
CA ASN A 273 -8.93 -22.35 -14.12
C ASN A 273 -9.67 -23.07 -12.98
N GLU A 274 -9.73 -22.46 -11.80
CA GLU A 274 -10.16 -23.15 -10.57
C GLU A 274 -11.58 -22.74 -10.14
N LEU A 275 -12.03 -21.55 -10.53
CA LEU A 275 -13.27 -20.94 -10.01
C LEU A 275 -14.31 -20.65 -11.09
N SER A 276 -14.05 -20.97 -12.36
CA SER A 276 -14.99 -20.72 -13.47
C SER A 276 -16.32 -21.47 -13.35
N LYS A 277 -16.34 -22.60 -12.63
CA LYS A 277 -17.57 -23.30 -12.26
C LYS A 277 -18.48 -22.46 -11.35
N TYR A 278 -17.89 -21.66 -10.47
CA TYR A 278 -18.58 -20.96 -9.39
C TYR A 278 -18.80 -19.47 -9.68
N MET A 279 -17.91 -18.83 -10.44
CA MET A 279 -18.02 -17.41 -10.76
C MET A 279 -17.44 -17.07 -12.13
N HIS A 280 -18.13 -16.18 -12.83
CA HIS A 280 -17.64 -15.51 -14.03
C HIS A 280 -17.09 -14.14 -13.66
N VAL A 281 -15.85 -13.84 -14.07
CA VAL A 281 -15.16 -12.57 -13.74
C VAL A 281 -14.78 -11.86 -15.02
N GLU A 282 -15.29 -10.64 -15.18
CA GLU A 282 -14.99 -9.75 -16.30
C GLU A 282 -14.27 -8.51 -15.80
N SER A 283 -13.23 -8.08 -16.52
CA SER A 283 -12.60 -6.79 -16.26
C SER A 283 -13.46 -5.67 -16.82
N PHE A 284 -13.75 -4.67 -16.00
CA PHE A 284 -14.33 -3.43 -16.49
C PHE A 284 -13.35 -2.76 -17.45
N SER A 285 -13.79 -2.57 -18.68
CA SER A 285 -13.04 -1.88 -19.70
C SER A 285 -13.54 -0.44 -19.78
N ARG A 286 -12.61 0.52 -19.80
CA ARG A 286 -12.93 1.90 -20.09
C ARG A 286 -12.48 2.23 -21.48
N ASP A 287 -13.43 2.68 -22.28
CA ASP A 287 -13.11 3.40 -23.50
C ASP A 287 -12.44 4.71 -23.14
N PHE A 288 -11.45 5.05 -23.95
CA PHE A 288 -10.86 6.37 -23.93
C PHE A 288 -10.76 6.85 -25.38
N ASP A 289 -11.18 8.10 -25.55
CA ASP A 289 -11.28 8.72 -26.87
C ASP A 289 -9.91 9.15 -27.37
N HIS A 290 -9.04 9.61 -26.46
CA HIS A 290 -7.76 10.21 -26.79
C HIS A 290 -6.65 9.81 -25.81
N SER A 291 -5.46 9.56 -26.33
CA SER A 291 -4.22 9.42 -25.56
C SER A 291 -3.30 10.58 -25.90
N LEU A 292 -2.80 11.27 -24.88
CA LEU A 292 -1.87 12.38 -25.04
C LEU A 292 -0.55 12.02 -24.38
N GLY A 293 0.50 11.85 -25.20
CA GLY A 293 1.85 11.63 -24.71
C GLY A 293 2.42 12.90 -24.08
N LEU A 294 2.89 12.82 -22.84
CA LEU A 294 3.59 13.90 -22.17
C LEU A 294 5.07 13.90 -22.58
N THR A 295 5.34 14.19 -23.84
CA THR A 295 6.69 14.09 -24.43
C THR A 295 7.62 15.22 -23.99
N HIS A 296 7.08 16.36 -23.54
CA HIS A 296 7.85 17.56 -23.17
C HIS A 296 7.30 18.20 -21.89
N PRO A 297 7.75 17.76 -20.69
CA PRO A 297 7.39 18.42 -19.44
C PRO A 297 7.97 19.83 -19.39
N ILE A 298 7.19 20.80 -18.88
CA ILE A 298 7.56 22.23 -18.81
C ILE A 298 8.95 22.44 -18.18
N MET A 299 9.28 21.63 -17.17
CA MET A 299 10.59 21.66 -16.49
C MET A 299 11.80 21.31 -17.36
N LYS A 300 11.61 20.63 -18.52
CA LYS A 300 12.68 20.30 -19.46
C LYS A 300 12.88 21.37 -20.53
N ASN A 301 11.95 22.31 -20.68
CA ASN A 301 12.06 23.40 -21.66
C ASN A 301 12.41 24.72 -20.93
N PRO A 302 13.66 25.23 -21.06
CA PRO A 302 14.09 26.44 -20.37
C PRO A 302 13.21 27.66 -20.65
N SER A 303 12.73 27.83 -21.88
CA SER A 303 11.88 28.97 -22.25
C SER A 303 10.52 28.94 -21.54
N GLN A 304 9.92 27.75 -21.43
CA GLN A 304 8.64 27.59 -20.73
C GLN A 304 8.82 27.74 -19.22
N LEU A 305 9.89 27.19 -18.65
CA LEU A 305 10.20 27.37 -17.23
C LEU A 305 10.42 28.84 -16.88
N LEU A 306 11.19 29.56 -17.70
CA LEU A 306 11.41 31.00 -17.56
C LEU A 306 10.08 31.75 -17.60
N SER A 307 9.19 31.47 -18.57
CA SER A 307 7.86 32.11 -18.63
C SER A 307 6.99 31.88 -17.39
N LYS A 308 7.20 30.80 -16.63
CA LYS A 308 6.44 30.49 -15.41
C LYS A 308 7.02 31.14 -14.15
N LEU A 309 8.30 31.50 -14.19
CA LEU A 309 9.03 32.15 -13.10
C LEU A 309 9.14 33.65 -13.29
N ASP A 310 9.09 34.12 -14.54
CA ASP A 310 9.24 35.54 -14.82
C ASP A 310 8.11 36.35 -14.18
N GLY A 311 8.48 37.49 -13.60
CA GLY A 311 7.60 38.33 -12.80
C GLY A 311 7.27 37.77 -11.40
N THR A 312 7.71 36.55 -11.07
CA THR A 312 7.50 35.98 -9.72
C THR A 312 8.70 36.31 -8.82
N PRO A 313 8.54 37.12 -7.76
CA PRO A 313 9.65 37.43 -6.88
C PRO A 313 10.12 36.19 -6.13
N MET A 314 11.42 36.13 -5.87
CA MET A 314 12.08 35.08 -5.09
C MET A 314 12.79 35.69 -3.88
N ARG A 315 12.68 35.01 -2.74
CA ARG A 315 13.31 35.41 -1.48
C ARG A 315 14.12 34.25 -0.95
N ILE A 316 15.42 34.44 -0.83
CA ILE A 316 16.28 33.52 -0.08
C ILE A 316 16.33 34.03 1.36
N VAL A 317 15.92 33.18 2.30
CA VAL A 317 15.83 33.50 3.71
C VAL A 317 16.89 32.72 4.46
N ASP A 318 17.87 33.42 5.02
CA ASP A 318 18.88 32.80 5.87
C ASP A 318 18.37 32.75 7.31
N CYS A 319 18.02 31.55 7.79
CA CYS A 319 17.59 31.34 9.17
C CYS A 319 18.73 30.90 10.10
N ILE A 320 19.92 30.61 9.56
CA ILE A 320 21.09 30.19 10.34
C ILE A 320 21.90 31.42 10.72
N GLY A 321 22.18 32.30 9.74
CA GLY A 321 22.76 33.62 9.99
C GLY A 321 24.25 33.61 10.36
N ASN A 322 25.00 32.59 9.94
CA ASN A 322 26.46 32.51 10.05
C ASN A 322 27.14 32.71 8.68
N ASP A 323 28.47 32.84 8.64
CA ASP A 323 29.21 33.13 7.40
C ASP A 323 29.08 32.04 6.33
N GLU A 324 29.02 30.77 6.75
CA GLU A 324 28.87 29.63 5.82
C GLU A 324 27.48 29.61 5.16
N SER A 325 26.43 29.81 5.95
CA SER A 325 25.06 29.93 5.45
C SER A 325 24.87 31.17 4.57
N ALA A 326 25.54 32.28 4.90
CA ALA A 326 25.58 33.47 4.05
C ALA A 326 26.21 33.16 2.70
N GLU A 327 27.31 32.39 2.64
CA GLU A 327 27.89 31.97 1.36
C GLU A 327 26.97 31.02 0.59
N LEU A 328 26.27 30.12 1.28
CA LEU A 328 25.26 29.27 0.67
C LEU A 328 24.12 30.10 0.04
N THR A 329 23.65 31.18 0.69
CA THR A 329 22.64 32.07 0.08
C THR A 329 23.13 32.72 -1.21
N ARG A 330 24.40 33.16 -1.27
CA ARG A 330 24.99 33.77 -2.46
C ARG A 330 25.12 32.73 -3.58
N THR A 331 25.55 31.53 -3.23
CA THR A 331 25.65 30.40 -4.17
C THR A 331 24.28 30.03 -4.73
N LEU A 332 23.24 29.97 -3.88
CA LEU A 332 21.88 29.67 -4.31
C LEU A 332 21.33 30.77 -5.22
N LYS A 333 21.59 32.04 -4.88
CA LYS A 333 21.20 33.18 -5.73
C LYS A 333 21.82 33.07 -7.13
N LYS A 334 23.12 32.77 -7.22
CA LYS A 334 23.81 32.56 -8.50
C LYS A 334 23.21 31.37 -9.26
N ALA A 335 22.87 30.29 -8.57
CA ALA A 335 22.32 29.08 -9.18
C ALA A 335 20.86 29.26 -9.67
N LEU A 336 20.09 30.16 -9.05
CA LEU A 336 18.73 30.52 -9.48
C LEU A 336 18.71 31.55 -10.62
N ALA A 337 19.74 32.37 -10.76
CA ALA A 337 19.80 33.46 -11.74
C ALA A 337 19.51 33.05 -13.20
N PRO A 338 19.96 31.87 -13.70
CA PRO A 338 19.65 31.44 -15.07
C PRO A 338 18.17 31.16 -15.36
N TYR A 339 17.32 31.08 -14.33
CA TYR A 339 15.91 30.71 -14.46
C TYR A 339 14.95 31.91 -14.45
N VAL A 340 15.46 33.13 -14.36
CA VAL A 340 14.68 34.38 -14.35
C VAL A 340 15.25 35.40 -15.33
N SER A 341 14.40 36.24 -15.89
CA SER A 341 14.82 37.31 -16.82
C SER A 341 15.52 38.47 -16.09
N ASP A 342 15.06 38.81 -14.89
CA ASP A 342 15.62 39.88 -14.07
C ASP A 342 16.13 39.35 -12.72
N GLN A 343 17.45 39.39 -12.51
CA GLN A 343 18.09 38.95 -11.28
C GLN A 343 17.68 39.78 -10.04
N LYS A 344 17.13 41.00 -10.21
CA LYS A 344 16.59 41.79 -9.11
C LYS A 344 15.36 41.15 -8.46
N GLN A 345 14.70 40.22 -9.16
CA GLN A 345 13.61 39.43 -8.59
C GLN A 345 14.10 38.49 -7.47
N ILE A 346 15.39 38.15 -7.43
CA ILE A 346 15.99 37.29 -6.40
C ILE A 346 16.63 38.13 -5.31
N THR A 347 15.95 38.19 -4.16
CA THR A 347 16.41 38.96 -2.98
C THR A 347 16.87 38.03 -1.86
N ILE A 348 17.84 38.49 -1.06
CA ILE A 348 18.27 37.80 0.16
C ILE A 348 17.74 38.61 1.35
N GLY A 349 17.32 37.94 2.41
CA GLY A 349 17.01 38.61 3.67
C GLY A 349 16.75 37.65 4.83
N LYS A 350 16.27 38.18 5.96
CA LYS A 350 16.08 37.42 7.21
C LYS A 350 14.65 36.96 7.48
N LYS A 351 13.70 37.39 6.66
CA LYS A 351 12.27 37.10 6.82
C LYS A 351 11.64 36.75 5.48
N ASP A 352 10.64 35.88 5.56
CA ASP A 352 9.76 35.54 4.45
C ASP A 352 9.05 36.79 3.91
N LYS A 353 8.70 36.75 2.63
CA LYS A 353 7.92 37.77 1.94
C LYS A 353 6.62 37.16 1.43
N VAL A 354 5.53 37.91 1.58
CA VAL A 354 4.20 37.55 1.08
C VAL A 354 4.22 37.44 -0.46
N ASN A 355 3.44 36.53 -1.03
CA ASN A 355 3.28 36.33 -2.47
C ASN A 355 4.62 36.16 -3.22
N THR A 356 5.59 35.53 -2.56
CA THR A 356 6.96 35.37 -3.02
C THR A 356 7.38 33.90 -2.84
N LEU A 357 8.25 33.39 -3.71
CA LEU A 357 8.83 32.06 -3.53
C LEU A 357 9.96 32.15 -2.50
N ASN A 358 9.69 31.70 -1.27
CA ASN A 358 10.62 31.79 -0.14
C ASN A 358 11.47 30.51 -0.02
N PHE A 359 12.75 30.59 -0.37
CA PHE A 359 13.75 29.54 -0.17
C PHE A 359 14.43 29.75 1.18
N ARG A 360 14.08 28.95 2.19
CA ARG A 360 14.60 29.07 3.55
C ARG A 360 15.78 28.14 3.76
N ILE A 361 16.92 28.68 4.18
CA ILE A 361 18.08 27.89 4.60
C ILE A 361 17.95 27.65 6.10
N ILE A 362 17.82 26.38 6.49
CA ILE A 362 17.63 25.93 7.88
C ILE A 362 18.59 24.78 8.18
N HIS A 363 18.67 24.37 9.43
CA HIS A 363 19.29 23.08 9.78
C HIS A 363 18.32 21.92 9.57
N ASN A 364 18.83 20.70 9.59
CA ASN A 364 17.99 19.51 9.62
C ASN A 364 17.34 19.29 11.00
N ALA A 365 16.33 18.42 11.08
CA ALA A 365 15.60 18.16 12.31
C ALA A 365 16.49 17.64 13.46
N ALA A 366 17.51 16.82 13.15
CA ALA A 366 18.41 16.25 14.16
C ALA A 366 19.22 17.33 14.88
N TYR A 367 19.70 18.34 14.14
CA TYR A 367 20.40 19.47 14.73
C TYR A 367 19.56 20.20 15.79
N TYR A 368 18.29 20.48 15.50
CA TYR A 368 17.41 21.17 16.45
C TYR A 368 17.15 20.30 17.69
N GLU A 369 16.93 19.00 17.50
CA GLU A 369 16.73 18.04 18.59
C GLU A 369 17.97 17.92 19.48
N ASP A 370 19.15 17.71 18.89
CA ASP A 370 20.42 17.51 19.61
C ASP A 370 20.85 18.74 20.42
N ASN A 371 20.46 19.94 19.97
CA ASN A 371 20.79 21.20 20.64
C ASN A 371 19.66 21.75 21.53
N GLY A 372 18.53 21.04 21.66
CA GLY A 372 17.38 21.50 22.44
C GLY A 372 16.76 22.81 21.93
N LEU A 373 16.86 23.06 20.62
CA LEU A 373 16.36 24.26 19.95
C LEU A 373 14.99 24.00 19.32
N LYS A 374 14.23 25.08 19.08
CA LYS A 374 12.97 24.99 18.35
C LYS A 374 13.25 24.78 16.86
N ASP A 375 12.61 23.78 16.26
CA ASP A 375 12.66 23.55 14.81
C ASP A 375 12.05 24.75 14.05
N GLU A 376 12.83 25.30 13.14
CA GLU A 376 12.47 26.43 12.28
C GLU A 376 11.64 26.01 11.06
N TYR A 377 11.35 24.72 10.88
CA TYR A 377 10.51 24.24 9.79
C TYR A 377 9.10 24.84 9.85
N LEU A 378 8.71 25.61 8.81
CA LEU A 378 7.38 26.21 8.69
C LEU A 378 6.64 25.72 7.44
N PRO A 379 5.39 25.24 7.55
CA PRO A 379 4.62 24.84 6.38
C PRO A 379 4.40 26.02 5.43
N SER A 380 4.22 25.71 4.14
CA SER A 380 3.72 26.72 3.19
C SER A 380 2.26 27.05 3.50
N THR A 381 1.88 28.29 3.25
CA THR A 381 0.49 28.78 3.33
C THR A 381 0.11 29.43 2.01
N ASP A 382 -1.15 29.85 1.89
CA ASP A 382 -1.64 30.55 0.69
C ASP A 382 -0.84 31.83 0.40
N ASP A 383 -0.47 32.57 1.46
CA ASP A 383 0.32 33.82 1.34
C ASP A 383 1.84 33.62 1.30
N TYR A 384 2.33 32.48 1.81
CA TYR A 384 3.76 32.22 1.99
C TYR A 384 4.16 30.85 1.43
N HIS A 385 4.69 30.84 0.21
CA HIS A 385 5.22 29.65 -0.42
C HIS A 385 6.65 29.40 0.06
N ARG A 386 6.84 28.36 0.89
CA ARG A 386 8.11 28.07 1.58
C ARG A 386 8.71 26.77 1.08
N GLN A 387 9.98 26.80 0.71
CA GLN A 387 10.77 25.62 0.44
C GLN A 387 12.02 25.67 1.30
N HIS A 388 12.24 24.62 2.08
CA HIS A 388 13.40 24.53 2.94
C HIS A 388 14.55 23.83 2.21
N LEU A 389 15.73 24.38 2.39
CA LEU A 389 17.00 23.79 2.02
C LEU A 389 17.79 23.59 3.31
N THR A 390 18.11 22.34 3.65
CA THR A 390 18.94 22.09 4.83
C THR A 390 20.40 22.36 4.51
N PHE A 391 21.09 23.04 5.42
CA PHE A 391 22.50 23.38 5.28
C PHE A 391 23.36 22.13 5.11
N GLU A 392 23.08 21.08 5.89
CA GLU A 392 23.86 19.84 5.86
C GLU A 392 23.73 19.10 4.53
N ALA A 393 22.57 19.17 3.88
CA ALA A 393 22.36 18.56 2.56
C ALA A 393 23.02 19.35 1.41
N SER A 394 23.42 20.59 1.68
CA SER A 394 23.97 21.52 0.70
C SER A 394 25.44 21.87 0.96
N ASN A 395 26.04 21.27 1.99
CA ASN A 395 27.41 21.54 2.41
C ASN A 395 28.43 21.08 1.35
N SER A 396 28.06 20.09 0.52
CA SER A 396 28.85 19.67 -0.65
C SER A 396 28.68 20.57 -1.87
N GLY A 397 27.93 21.67 -1.77
CA GLY A 397 27.61 22.60 -2.84
C GLY A 397 26.18 22.47 -3.39
N ILE A 398 25.80 23.43 -4.23
CA ILE A 398 24.48 23.49 -4.86
C ILE A 398 24.58 22.94 -6.29
N HIS A 399 23.93 21.81 -6.54
CA HIS A 399 23.89 21.18 -7.87
C HIS A 399 22.63 21.54 -8.65
N GLU A 400 22.69 21.50 -9.98
CA GLU A 400 21.58 21.87 -10.87
C GLU A 400 20.28 21.09 -10.58
N ALA A 401 20.40 19.78 -10.30
CA ALA A 401 19.24 18.93 -9.97
C ALA A 401 18.53 19.38 -8.68
N MET A 402 19.29 19.87 -7.69
CA MET A 402 18.76 20.42 -6.45
C MET A 402 17.97 21.70 -6.74
N VAL A 403 18.54 22.62 -7.52
CA VAL A 403 17.87 23.87 -7.92
C VAL A 403 16.57 23.61 -8.67
N LYS A 404 16.59 22.70 -9.66
CA LYS A 404 15.39 22.31 -10.40
C LYS A 404 14.31 21.73 -9.49
N THR A 405 14.70 20.98 -8.46
CA THR A 405 13.76 20.43 -7.48
C THR A 405 13.16 21.52 -6.61
N LEU A 406 13.98 22.45 -6.10
CA LEU A 406 13.51 23.60 -5.32
C LEU A 406 12.50 24.45 -6.10
N ILE A 407 12.82 24.78 -7.37
CA ILE A 407 11.92 25.52 -8.26
C ILE A 407 10.61 24.75 -8.49
N LYS A 408 10.70 23.46 -8.82
CA LYS A 408 9.53 22.60 -9.10
C LYS A 408 8.58 22.56 -7.89
N GLU A 409 9.10 22.33 -6.69
CA GLU A 409 8.27 22.25 -5.48
C GLU A 409 7.63 23.60 -5.14
N GLN A 410 8.35 24.71 -5.34
CA GLN A 410 7.80 26.06 -5.16
C GLN A 410 6.66 26.36 -6.14
N LEU A 411 6.84 26.01 -7.42
CA LEU A 411 5.80 26.18 -8.44
C LEU A 411 4.56 25.33 -8.11
N ILE A 412 4.73 24.10 -7.64
CA ILE A 412 3.62 23.25 -7.17
C ILE A 412 2.90 23.89 -5.97
N LYS A 413 3.64 24.42 -5.00
CA LYS A 413 3.05 25.08 -3.83
C LYS A 413 2.24 26.33 -4.18
N ARG A 414 2.76 27.15 -5.09
CA ARG A 414 2.04 28.31 -5.65
C ARG A 414 0.77 27.87 -6.37
N ASP A 415 0.88 26.85 -7.22
CA ASP A 415 -0.23 26.28 -7.98
C ASP A 415 -1.36 25.78 -7.06
N ILE A 416 -1.01 25.07 -5.97
CA ILE A 416 -1.96 24.60 -4.96
C ILE A 416 -2.69 25.79 -4.30
N ALA A 417 -1.95 26.82 -3.87
CA ALA A 417 -2.54 28.01 -3.24
C ALA A 417 -3.50 28.76 -4.18
N GLN A 418 -3.19 28.75 -5.49
CA GLN A 418 -3.99 29.41 -6.52
C GLN A 418 -5.06 28.52 -7.14
N GLY A 419 -5.17 27.24 -6.71
CA GLY A 419 -6.12 26.28 -7.26
C GLY A 419 -5.91 25.99 -8.75
N GLN A 420 -4.68 26.13 -9.26
CA GLN A 420 -4.34 25.90 -10.66
C GLN A 420 -3.25 24.83 -10.81
N LEU A 421 -3.01 24.37 -12.03
CA LEU A 421 -1.88 23.49 -12.35
C LEU A 421 -1.17 24.07 -13.57
N SER A 422 -0.25 25.00 -13.32
CA SER A 422 0.45 25.81 -14.32
C SER A 422 1.65 25.08 -14.95
N LEU A 423 2.15 24.03 -14.31
CA LEU A 423 3.21 23.14 -14.81
C LEU A 423 2.74 22.16 -15.91
N PHE A 424 1.45 22.17 -16.23
CA PHE A 424 0.86 21.40 -17.31
C PHE A 424 0.47 22.32 -18.47
N ASP A 425 0.74 21.88 -19.70
CA ASP A 425 0.37 22.62 -20.91
C ASP A 425 -1.08 22.30 -21.32
N TRP A 426 -2.02 23.12 -20.85
CA TRP A 426 -3.45 22.96 -21.07
C TRP A 426 -3.88 23.01 -22.54
N LEU A 427 -3.12 23.73 -23.38
CA LEU A 427 -3.42 23.83 -24.80
C LEU A 427 -3.38 22.45 -25.49
N LYS A 428 -2.55 21.53 -24.98
CA LYS A 428 -2.45 20.16 -25.49
C LYS A 428 -3.69 19.31 -25.27
N LEU A 429 -4.49 19.61 -24.23
CA LEU A 429 -5.73 18.89 -23.97
C LEU A 429 -6.88 19.36 -24.86
N ASN A 430 -6.70 20.45 -25.63
CA ASN A 430 -7.77 21.15 -26.34
C ASN A 430 -9.01 21.35 -25.45
N ALA A 431 -8.76 21.63 -24.17
CA ALA A 431 -9.75 21.57 -23.11
C ALA A 431 -10.67 22.81 -23.17
N THR A 432 -11.90 22.62 -23.65
CA THR A 432 -12.93 23.67 -23.71
C THR A 432 -13.87 23.70 -22.49
N LYS A 433 -13.69 22.77 -21.55
CA LYS A 433 -14.53 22.60 -20.36
C LYS A 433 -13.73 22.78 -19.07
N VAL A 434 -14.41 22.98 -17.94
CA VAL A 434 -13.81 22.95 -16.61
C VAL A 434 -13.50 21.51 -16.22
N TRP A 435 -12.27 21.26 -15.77
CA TRP A 435 -11.79 19.93 -15.38
C TRP A 435 -11.48 19.89 -13.88
N ILE A 436 -11.94 18.84 -13.21
CA ILE A 436 -11.66 18.59 -11.78
C ILE A 436 -10.65 17.45 -11.68
N PHE A 437 -9.43 17.75 -11.21
CA PHE A 437 -8.33 16.78 -11.11
C PHE A 437 -8.20 16.14 -9.72
N ALA A 438 -8.69 16.84 -8.70
CA ALA A 438 -8.75 16.35 -7.34
C ALA A 438 -9.96 16.97 -6.64
N ALA A 439 -10.70 16.16 -5.91
CA ALA A 439 -11.70 16.63 -4.96
C ALA A 439 -11.13 16.43 -3.55
N CYS A 440 -11.08 17.49 -2.74
CA CYS A 440 -10.72 17.39 -1.33
C CYS A 440 -12.01 17.38 -0.51
N ASP A 441 -12.28 16.26 0.16
CA ASP A 441 -13.44 16.17 1.04
C ASP A 441 -13.13 16.91 2.35
N LYS A 442 -13.75 18.07 2.55
CA LYS A 442 -13.50 18.96 3.71
C LYS A 442 -13.86 18.31 5.06
N LYS A 443 -14.54 17.15 5.06
CA LYS A 443 -14.94 16.40 6.25
C LYS A 443 -13.84 15.51 6.85
N ALA A 444 -12.64 15.47 6.26
CA ALA A 444 -11.53 14.63 6.72
C ALA A 444 -10.46 15.36 7.56
N LYS A 445 -10.75 16.55 8.09
CA LYS A 445 -9.87 17.24 9.05
C LYS A 445 -10.20 16.90 10.49
#